data_AF-A0A6V7J197-F1
#
_entry.id   AF-A0A6V7J197-F1
#
_cell.length_a   1.000
_cell.length_b   1.000
_cell.length_c   1.000
_cell.angle_alpha   90.00
_cell.angle_beta   90.00
_cell.angle_gamma   90.00
#
_symmetry.space_group_name_H-M   'P 1'
#
loop_
_entity.id
_entity.type
_entity.pdbx_description
1 polymer ?
#
loop_
_entity_poly.entity_id
_entity_poly.type
_entity_poly.pdbx_seq_one_letter_code
_entity_poly.pdbx_strand_id
1 'polypeptide(L)' 'GDSGGPLVADGVQIGVVSWGTPCAKGKPDVFTRVYSYIDWIHETISENHDEDDPIDDIEDDDDDENDED' A
#
# COMPACT_ATOMS: atom_id res chain seq x y z
N GLY A 1 20.26 6.97 -1.11
CA GLY A 1 19.97 5.96 -2.14
C GLY A 1 18.59 6.24 -2.63
N ASP A 2 18.41 6.36 -3.94
CA ASP A 2 17.15 6.82 -4.52
C ASP A 2 16.16 5.66 -4.78
N SER A 3 16.57 4.41 -4.52
CA SER A 3 15.73 3.21 -4.61
C SER A 3 14.46 3.36 -3.77
N GLY A 4 13.32 3.01 -4.36
CA GLY A 4 11.99 3.24 -3.77
C GLY A 4 11.40 4.63 -4.06
N GLY A 5 12.20 5.57 -4.57
CA GLY A 5 11.74 6.91 -4.93
C GLY A 5 10.82 6.94 -6.16
N PRO A 6 9.99 7.98 -6.31
CA PRO A 6 9.01 8.07 -7.39
C PRO A 6 9.60 8.61 -8.70
N LEU A 7 9.14 8.06 -9.82
CA LEU A 7 9.21 8.70 -11.14
C LEU A 7 7.82 9.28 -11.45
N VAL A 8 7.74 10.61 -11.56
CA VAL A 8 6.46 11.33 -11.72
C VAL A 8 6.41 11.99 -13.10
N ALA A 9 5.28 11.84 -13.79
CA ALA A 9 4.93 12.56 -15.01
C ALA A 9 3.51 13.12 -14.86
N ASP A 10 3.31 14.40 -15.17
CA ASP A 10 2.01 15.08 -15.07
C ASP A 10 1.31 14.93 -13.71
N GLY A 11 2.10 14.90 -12.63
CA GLY A 11 1.60 14.70 -11.26
C GLY A 11 1.23 13.26 -10.91
N VAL A 12 1.40 12.31 -11.83
CA VAL A 12 1.12 10.88 -11.62
C VAL A 12 2.43 10.12 -11.42
N GLN A 13 2.48 9.29 -10.38
CA GLN A 13 3.60 8.38 -10.19
C GLN A 13 3.52 7.20 -11.16
N ILE A 14 4.43 7.16 -12.13
CA ILE A 14 4.46 6.16 -13.20
C ILE A 14 5.51 5.08 -12.96
N GLY A 15 6.48 5.33 -12.06
CA GLY A 15 7.55 4.40 -11.75
C GLY A 15 8.07 4.49 -10.32
N VAL A 16 8.77 3.44 -9.92
CA VAL A 16 9.54 3.35 -8.67
C VAL A 16 10.99 3.04 -9.02
N VAL A 17 11.95 3.80 -8.49
CA VAL A 17 13.39 3.57 -8.73
C VAL A 17 13.74 2.14 -8.28
N SER A 18 14.21 1.32 -9.21
CA SER A 18 14.55 -0.08 -8.95
C SER A 18 16.06 -0.23 -8.82
N TRP A 19 16.78 -0.06 -9.93
CA TRP A 19 18.22 -0.18 -9.98
C TRP A 19 18.80 0.67 -11.09
N GLY A 20 20.11 0.89 -11.02
CA GLY A 20 20.87 1.59 -12.04
C GLY A 20 22.32 1.13 -11.98
N THR A 21 23.04 1.39 -13.05
CA THR A 21 24.51 1.32 -13.02
C THR A 21 25.07 2.68 -12.60
N PRO A 22 26.30 2.76 -12.06
CA PRO A 22 26.92 4.04 -11.72
C PRO A 22 26.76 5.07 -12.85
N CYS A 23 26.44 6.30 -12.45
CA CYS A 23 26.04 7.38 -13.34
C CYS A 23 27.07 7.68 -14.45
N ALA A 24 26.63 8.41 -15.47
CA ALA A 24 27.45 8.87 -16.60
C ALA A 24 28.12 7.76 -17.44
N LYS A 25 27.57 6.54 -17.43
CA LYS A 25 28.02 5.42 -18.28
C LYS A 25 27.16 5.19 -19.53
N GLY A 26 26.27 6.13 -19.87
CA GLY A 26 25.37 6.02 -21.03
C GLY A 26 24.28 4.95 -20.90
N LYS A 27 24.04 4.44 -19.68
CA LYS A 27 22.95 3.51 -19.37
C LYS A 27 21.87 4.26 -18.60
N PRO A 28 20.58 4.09 -18.96
CA PRO A 28 19.48 4.70 -18.22
C PRO A 28 19.28 4.01 -16.88
N ASP A 29 18.63 4.72 -15.95
CA ASP A 29 18.09 4.13 -14.73
C ASP A 29 16.89 3.25 -15.05
N VAL A 30 16.67 2.23 -14.22
CA VAL A 30 15.60 1.25 -14.39
C VAL A 30 14.57 1.43 -13.28
N PHE A 31 13.31 1.51 -13.69
CA PHE A 31 12.16 1.74 -12.83
C PHE A 31 11.18 0.58 -12.91
N THR A 32 10.57 0.23 -11.78
CA THR A 32 9.39 -0.63 -11.76
C THR A 32 8.21 0.16 -12.32
N ARG A 33 7.50 -0.38 -13.31
CA ARG A 33 6.33 0.27 -13.92
C ARG A 33 5.10 0.13 -13.02
N VAL A 34 4.66 1.22 -12.39
CA VAL A 34 3.54 1.21 -11.43
C VAL A 34 2.27 0.62 -12.03
N TYR A 35 1.96 0.97 -13.28
CA TYR A 35 0.76 0.48 -13.97
C TYR A 35 0.66 -1.05 -14.02
N SER A 36 1.79 -1.76 -14.09
CA SER A 36 1.80 -3.23 -14.14
C SER A 36 1.42 -3.90 -12.82
N TYR A 37 1.29 -3.13 -11.73
CA TYR A 37 1.04 -3.62 -10.38
C TYR A 37 -0.20 -3.02 -9.74
N ILE A 38 -1.03 -2.25 -10.47
CA ILE A 38 -2.21 -1.58 -9.91
C ILE A 38 -3.17 -2.57 -9.25
N ASP A 39 -3.41 -3.73 -9.86
CA ASP A 39 -4.31 -4.75 -9.30
C ASP A 39 -3.75 -5.28 -7.96
N TRP A 40 -2.48 -5.65 -7.93
CA TRP A 40 -1.80 -6.08 -6.70
C TRP A 40 -1.81 -5.00 -5.62
N ILE A 41 -1.60 -3.72 -5.98
CA ILE A 41 -1.65 -2.60 -5.04
C ILE A 41 -3.05 -2.50 -4.43
N HIS A 42 -4.11 -2.55 -5.24
CA HIS A 42 -5.48 -2.47 -4.74
C HIS A 42 -5.85 -3.67 -3.87
N GLU A 43 -5.53 -4.89 -4.30
CA GLU A 43 -5.75 -6.13 -3.55
C GLU A 43 -5.05 -6.07 -2.19
N THR A 44 -3.76 -5.69 -2.19
CA THR A 44 -2.97 -5.56 -0.96
C THR A 44 -3.56 -4.50 -0.03
N ILE A 45 -4.01 -3.35 -0.54
CA ILE A 45 -4.63 -2.31 0.29
C ILE A 45 -5.96 -2.81 0.87
N SER A 46 -6.75 -3.59 0.13
CA SER A 46 -8.01 -4.15 0.65
C SER A 46 -7.80 -5.25 1.67
N GLU A 47 -6.79 -6.11 1.51
CA GLU A 47 -6.49 -7.20 2.44
C GLU A 47 -5.90 -6.71 3.77
N ASN A 48 -5.12 -5.62 3.73
CA ASN A 48 -4.50 -5.06 4.94
C ASN A 48 -5.40 -4.05 5.69
N HIS A 49 -6.67 -3.94 5.33
CA HIS A 49 -7.61 -3.02 5.98
C HIS A 49 -8.32 -3.62 7.21
N ASP A 50 -8.10 -4.90 7.49
CA ASP A 50 -8.67 -5.63 8.65
C ASP A 50 -7.71 -5.67 9.87
N GLU A 51 -6.45 -5.24 9.73
CA GLU A 51 -5.46 -5.29 10.83
C GLU A 51 -5.20 -3.93 11.52
N ASP A 52 -5.78 -2.84 11.02
CA ASP A 52 -5.59 -1.46 11.54
C ASP A 52 -6.90 -0.75 11.98
N ASP A 53 -8.05 -1.44 12.04
CA ASP A 53 -9.28 -0.88 12.63
C ASP A 53 -9.37 -1.21 14.14
N PRO A 54 -9.31 -0.24 15.07
CA PRO A 54 -9.42 -0.51 16.50
C PRO A 54 -10.89 -0.65 16.97
N ILE A 55 -11.77 -1.25 16.16
CA ILE A 55 -13.18 -1.44 16.51
C ILE A 55 -13.62 -2.87 16.18
N ASP A 56 -13.07 -3.83 16.92
CA ASP A 56 -13.70 -5.15 17.13
C ASP A 56 -13.69 -5.57 18.62
N ASP A 57 -13.32 -4.65 19.53
CA ASP A 57 -13.31 -4.89 21.00
C ASP A 57 -14.46 -4.18 21.75
N ILE A 58 -15.53 -3.73 21.07
CA ILE A 58 -16.71 -3.15 21.72
C ILE A 58 -18.00 -3.66 21.07
N GLU A 59 -18.30 -4.95 21.19
CA GLU A 59 -19.68 -5.47 21.29
C GLU A 59 -19.63 -6.81 22.04
N ASP A 60 -19.44 -6.78 23.37
CA ASP A 60 -19.77 -7.94 24.24
C ASP A 60 -20.09 -7.55 25.70
N ASP A 61 -20.29 -6.25 25.99
CA ASP A 61 -20.75 -5.77 27.30
C ASP A 61 -21.97 -4.84 27.09
N ASP A 62 -23.15 -5.42 26.86
CA ASP A 62 -24.47 -4.88 27.26
C ASP A 62 -25.59 -5.83 26.79
N ASP A 63 -26.05 -6.71 27.68
CA ASP A 63 -27.48 -6.99 27.92
C ASP A 63 -27.62 -8.02 29.06
N ASP A 64 -27.36 -7.53 30.27
CA ASP A 64 -28.03 -8.01 31.49
C ASP A 64 -29.48 -7.52 31.43
N GLU A 65 -30.41 -8.36 30.95
CA GLU A 65 -31.81 -8.35 31.39
C GLU A 65 -32.52 -9.62 30.88
N ASN A 66 -32.57 -10.64 31.74
CA ASN A 66 -33.54 -11.73 31.61
C ASN A 66 -34.15 -12.00 33.00
N ASP A 67 -34.87 -10.99 33.50
CA ASP A 67 -35.93 -11.14 34.49
C ASP A 67 -37.26 -11.20 33.74
N GLU A 68 -37.71 -12.39 33.31
CA GLU A 68 -39.14 -12.66 33.08
C GLU A 68 -39.50 -14.11 33.50
N ASP A 69 -40.37 -14.17 34.53
CA ASP A 69 -41.22 -15.24 35.12
C ASP A 69 -40.62 -16.47 35.84
#